data_AF-A0A3C2CNV9-F1
#
_entry.id   AF-A0A3C2CNV9-F1
#
_cell.length_a   1.000
_cell.length_b   1.000
_cell.length_c   1.000
_cell.angle_alpha   90.00
_cell.angle_beta   90.00
_cell.angle_gamma   90.00
#
_symmetry.space_group_name_H-M   'P 1'
#
loop_
_entity.id
_entity.type
_entity.pdbx_description
1 polymer ?
#
loop_
_entity_poly.entity_id
_entity_poly.type
_entity_poly.pdbx_seq_one_letter_code
_entity_poly.pdbx_strand_id
1 'polypeptide(L)' 'MSKPVGPYTPAFHAGDFLMISGQIGHVDGLIVEGGLEAEASKALDNLKKLLEAEGVSLNQV' A
#
# COMPACT_ATOMS: atom_id res chain seq x y z
N MET A 1 0.78 5.82 8.14
CA MET A 1 -0.32 5.10 7.47
C MET A 1 -1.43 6.10 7.19
N SER A 2 -1.81 6.28 5.92
CA SER A 2 -2.90 7.18 5.55
C SER A 2 -4.23 6.58 6.02
N LYS A 3 -5.14 7.45 6.46
CA LYS A 3 -6.48 7.03 6.86
C LYS A 3 -7.25 6.55 5.61
N PRO A 4 -7.90 5.38 5.64
CA PRO A 4 -8.73 4.90 4.54
C PRO A 4 -9.77 5.94 4.13
N VAL A 5 -9.86 6.20 2.82
CA VAL A 5 -10.89 7.09 2.25
C VAL A 5 -12.09 6.23 1.85
N GLY A 6 -12.79 5.68 2.86
CA GLY A 6 -13.97 4.83 2.68
C GLY A 6 -14.05 3.68 3.68
N PRO A 7 -15.17 2.93 3.70
CA PRO A 7 -15.38 1.82 4.62
C PRO A 7 -14.66 0.54 4.15
N TYR A 8 -13.32 0.58 4.12
CA TYR A 8 -12.50 -0.59 3.80
C TYR A 8 -11.39 -0.79 4.83
N THR A 9 -10.91 -2.03 4.91
CA THR A 9 -9.79 -2.42 5.76
C THR A 9 -8.51 -2.49 4.92
N PRO A 10 -7.46 -1.70 5.23
CA PRO A 10 -6.24 -1.65 4.41
C PRO A 10 -5.50 -2.98 4.28
N ALA A 11 -5.46 -3.74 5.38
CA ALA A 11 -4.83 -5.04 5.46
C ALA A 11 -5.63 -5.93 6.40
N PHE A 12 -5.84 -7.20 6.03
CA PHE A 12 -6.45 -8.19 6.90
C PHE A 12 -5.79 -9.55 6.75
N HIS A 13 -5.65 -10.26 7.86
CA HIS A 13 -5.16 -11.64 7.89
C HIS A 13 -6.31 -12.61 7.69
N ALA A 14 -6.11 -13.58 6.79
CA ALA A 14 -7.03 -14.66 6.46
C ALA A 14 -6.29 -16.01 6.58
N GLY A 15 -6.13 -16.48 7.82
CA GLY A 15 -5.22 -17.60 8.10
C GLY A 15 -3.78 -17.18 7.83
N ASP A 16 -3.09 -17.93 6.97
CA ASP A 16 -1.69 -17.67 6.61
C ASP A 16 -1.53 -16.59 5.52
N PHE A 17 -2.63 -16.10 4.95
CA PHE A 17 -2.60 -15.07 3.92
C PHE A 17 -2.80 -13.69 4.51
N LEU A 18 -2.03 -12.72 4.01
CA LEU A 18 -2.27 -11.30 4.21
C LEU A 18 -2.89 -10.70 2.95
N MET A 19 -4.11 -10.19 3.08
CA MET A 19 -4.83 -9.53 1.99
C MET A 19 -4.66 -8.02 2.13
N ILE A 20 -4.19 -7.38 1.06
CA ILE A 20 -3.86 -5.95 1.04
C ILE A 20 -4.75 -5.23 0.02
N SER A 21 -5.30 -4.10 0.44
CA SER A 21 -6.01 -3.18 -0.47
C SER A 21 -5.06 -2.56 -1.49
N GLY A 22 -5.58 -2.16 -2.66
CA GLY A 22 -4.78 -1.50 -3.70
C GLY A 22 -4.02 -0.28 -3.17
N GLN A 23 -2.74 -0.18 -3.53
CA GLN A 23 -1.88 0.93 -3.12
C GLN A 23 -1.74 1.93 -4.27
N ILE A 24 -2.03 3.19 -3.98
CA ILE A 24 -1.94 4.29 -4.94
C ILE A 24 -0.63 5.05 -4.71
N GLY A 25 -0.03 5.55 -5.79
CA GLY A 25 1.15 6.42 -5.76
C GLY A 25 0.87 7.82 -5.21
N HIS A 26 0.35 7.91 -3.98
CA HIS A 26 0.03 9.19 -3.33
C HIS A 26 0.90 9.46 -2.10
N VAL A 27 0.92 10.73 -1.68
CA VAL A 27 1.38 11.19 -0.37
C VAL A 27 0.26 12.04 0.21
N ASP A 28 -0.21 11.68 1.40
CA ASP A 28 -1.26 12.43 2.12
C ASP A 28 -2.51 12.74 1.29
N GLY A 29 -2.91 11.76 0.46
CA GLY A 29 -4.10 11.86 -0.39
C GLY A 29 -3.88 12.54 -1.75
N LEU A 30 -2.68 13.07 -2.02
CA LEU A 30 -2.33 13.70 -3.29
C LEU A 30 -1.45 12.77 -4.14
N ILE A 31 -1.83 12.56 -5.40
CA ILE A 31 -1.04 11.80 -6.38
C ILE A 31 0.31 12.50 -6.58
N VAL A 32 1.40 11.72 -6.63
CA VAL A 32 2.73 12.27 -6.87
C VAL A 32 2.86 12.78 -8.29
N GLU A 33 3.59 13.88 -8.47
CA GLU A 33 3.93 14.39 -9.80
C GLU A 33 5.00 13.51 -10.48
N GLY A 34 5.04 13.54 -11.81
CA GLY A 34 6.02 12.78 -12.61
C GLY A 34 5.42 11.67 -13.47
N GLY A 35 4.10 11.52 -13.48
CA GLY A 35 3.39 10.57 -14.34
C GLY A 35 3.54 9.12 -13.90
N LEU A 36 3.39 8.20 -14.85
CA LEU A 36 3.26 6.77 -14.58
C LEU A 36 4.40 6.20 -13.75
N GLU A 37 5.65 6.50 -14.11
CA GLU A 37 6.83 5.94 -13.44
C GLU A 37 6.91 6.38 -11.98
N ALA A 38 6.65 7.66 -11.72
CA ALA A 38 6.65 8.21 -10.36
C ALA A 38 5.51 7.61 -9.52
N GLU A 39 4.31 7.55 -10.08
CA GLU A 39 3.14 6.97 -9.42
C GLU A 39 3.32 5.46 -9.13
N ALA A 40 3.84 4.70 -10.09
CA ALA A 40 4.08 3.27 -9.94
C ALA A 40 5.16 2.98 -8.88
N SER A 41 6.29 3.70 -8.92
CA SER A 41 7.32 3.56 -7.89
C SER A 41 6.77 3.92 -6.51
N LYS A 42 5.96 4.98 -6.42
CA LYS A 42 5.37 5.40 -5.16
C LYS A 42 4.34 4.40 -4.63
N ALA A 43 3.55 3.79 -5.51
CA ALA A 43 2.58 2.76 -5.14
C ALA A 43 3.28 1.54 -4.52
N LEU A 44 4.38 1.09 -5.12
CA LEU A 44 5.20 0.00 -4.59
C LEU A 44 5.87 0.34 -3.26
N ASP A 45 6.33 1.58 -3.08
CA ASP A 45 6.85 2.05 -1.79
C ASP A 45 5.78 2.06 -0.69
N ASN A 46 4.55 2.48 -1.05
CA ASN A 46 3.43 2.47 -0.13
C ASN A 46 3.03 1.03 0.26
N LEU A 47 3.03 0.11 -0.72
CA LEU A 47 2.83 -1.33 -0.48
C LEU A 47 3.89 -1.89 0.46
N LYS A 48 5.17 -1.60 0.20
CA LYS A 48 6.28 -2.05 1.04
C LYS A 48 6.10 -1.61 2.50
N LYS A 49 5.73 -0.35 2.73
CA LYS A 49 5.49 0.19 4.08
C LYS A 49 4.33 -0.49 4.79
N LEU A 50 3.26 -0.81 4.07
CA LEU A 50 2.12 -1.52 4.64
C LEU A 50 2.48 -2.97 4.98
N LEU A 51 3.22 -3.67 4.11
CA LEU A 51 3.75 -5.00 4.38
C LEU A 51 4.64 -5.01 5.64
N GLU A 52 5.56 -4.07 5.74
CA GLU A 52 6.46 -3.93 6.90
C GLU A 52 5.68 -3.67 8.20
N ALA A 53 4.57 -2.91 8.14
CA ALA A 53 3.70 -2.68 9.29
C ALA A 53 2.97 -3.96 9.76
N GLU A 54 2.75 -4.91 8.85
CA GLU A 54 2.15 -6.22 9.12
C GLU A 54 3.21 -7.31 9.42
N GLY A 55 4.49 -6.92 9.52
CA GLY A 55 5.59 -7.83 9.85
C GLY A 55 6.02 -8.75 8.70
N VAL A 56 5.64 -8.43 7.47
CA VAL A 56 6.00 -9.17 6.25
C VAL A 56 6.82 -8.30 5.29
N SER A 57 7.35 -8.89 4.24
CA SER A 57 8.19 -8.20 3.24
C SER A 57 7.74 -8.47 1.81
N LEU A 58 8.21 -7.64 0.87
CA LEU A 58 7.95 -7.83 -0.57
C LEU A 58 8.41 -9.20 -1.11
N ASN A 59 9.36 -9.87 -0.44
CA ASN A 59 9.82 -11.20 -0.85
C ASN A 59 8.80 -12.32 -0.59
N GLN A 60 7.67 -12.02 0.04
CA GLN A 60 6.62 -12.96 0.43
C GLN A 60 5.29 -12.69 -0.31
N VAL A 61 5.31 -11.84 -1.35
CA VAL A 61 4.15 -11.43 -2.15
C VAL A 61 3.99 -12.31 -3.38
#